data_AF-A0A7S0DXP9-F1
#
_entry.id   AF-A0A7S0DXP9-F1
#
_cell.length_a   1.000
_cell.length_b   1.000
_cell.length_c   1.000
_cell.angle_alpha   90.00
_cell.angle_beta   90.00
_cell.angle_gamma   90.00
#
_symmetry.space_group_name_H-M   'P 1'
#
loop_
_entity.id
_entity.type
_entity.pdbx_description
1 polymer ?
#
loop_
_entity_poly.entity_id
_entity_poly.type
_entity_poly.pdbx_seq_one_letter_code
_entity_poly.pdbx_strand_id
1 'polypeptide(L)'
;PRSPPILAMLARSVAFAGLVASAAAFSPSMSLSGRREVVQAGAAAAAVTPFLSSLPAGAKMDKSARAPEITIFDHRGCSRAPKEYAGAKAGTSDDEMCVKVA
;
A
#
# COMPACT_ATOMS: atom_id res chain seq x y z
N PRO A 1 -46.66 22.90 4.43
CA PRO A 1 -45.50 22.08 4.85
C PRO A 1 -44.24 22.44 4.05
N ARG A 2 -43.43 23.40 4.53
CA ARG A 2 -42.19 23.84 3.86
C ARG A 2 -41.02 23.92 4.83
N SER A 3 -40.22 22.86 4.88
CA SER A 3 -38.77 22.82 5.14
C SER A 3 -38.36 21.32 5.18
N PRO A 4 -37.20 20.89 4.65
CA PRO A 4 -35.91 21.58 4.81
C PRO A 4 -34.93 21.52 3.61
N PRO A 5 -34.40 22.65 3.12
CA PRO A 5 -33.18 22.65 2.30
C PRO A 5 -31.91 22.43 3.13
N ILE A 6 -31.96 22.67 4.44
CA ILE A 6 -30.81 22.64 5.35
C ILE A 6 -30.28 21.22 5.56
N LEU A 7 -31.17 20.22 5.70
CA LEU A 7 -30.78 18.84 5.96
C LEU A 7 -30.03 18.21 4.76
N ALA A 8 -30.48 18.53 3.54
CA ALA A 8 -29.82 18.10 2.31
C ALA A 8 -28.48 18.79 2.09
N MET A 9 -28.34 20.05 2.53
CA MET A 9 -27.09 20.80 2.45
C MET A 9 -26.07 20.26 3.46
N LEU A 10 -26.51 19.91 4.68
CA LEU A 10 -25.68 19.32 5.74
C LEU A 10 -25.15 17.94 5.35
N ALA A 11 -25.99 17.10 4.73
CA ALA A 11 -25.59 15.80 4.23
C ALA A 11 -24.51 15.89 3.13
N ARG A 12 -24.61 16.88 2.23
CA ARG A 12 -23.60 17.13 1.19
C ARG A 12 -22.27 17.61 1.75
N SER A 13 -22.29 18.50 2.76
CA SER A 13 -21.05 18.95 3.42
C SER A 13 -20.34 17.84 4.19
N VAL A 14 -21.09 16.95 4.86
CA VAL A 14 -20.51 15.82 5.60
C VAL A 14 -19.90 14.79 4.63
N ALA A 15 -20.57 14.52 3.51
CA ALA A 15 -20.03 13.64 2.47
C ALA A 15 -18.73 14.20 1.85
N PHE A 16 -18.67 15.52 1.63
CA PHE A 16 -17.46 16.18 1.10
C PHE A 16 -16.30 16.13 2.11
N ALA A 17 -16.58 16.38 3.40
CA ALA A 17 -15.58 16.31 4.45
C ALA A 17 -15.03 14.88 4.64
N GLY A 18 -15.88 13.85 4.54
CA GLY A 18 -15.44 12.45 4.62
C GLY A 18 -14.51 12.02 3.48
N LEU A 19 -14.76 12.53 2.26
CA LEU A 19 -13.91 12.25 1.10
C LEU A 19 -12.54 12.95 1.22
N VAL A 20 -12.52 14.20 1.66
CA VAL A 20 -11.27 14.95 1.88
C VAL A 20 -10.45 14.37 3.04
N ALA A 21 -11.10 13.89 4.10
CA ALA A 21 -10.43 13.22 5.22
C ALA A 21 -9.73 11.92 4.79
N SER A 22 -10.28 11.19 3.81
CA SER A 22 -9.68 9.96 3.28
C SER A 22 -8.38 10.18 2.50
N ALA A 23 -8.17 11.38 1.95
CA ALA A 23 -6.94 11.71 1.21
C ALA A 23 -5.73 11.91 2.14
N ALA A 24 -5.94 12.39 3.37
CA ALA A 24 -4.86 12.62 4.32
C ALA A 24 -4.32 11.32 4.95
N ALA A 25 -5.15 10.27 5.01
CA ALA A 25 -4.76 8.96 5.54
C ALA A 25 -3.79 8.20 4.60
N PHE A 26 -3.70 8.59 3.32
CA PHE A 26 -2.71 8.10 2.36
C PHE A 26 -1.54 9.09 2.20
N SER A 27 -1.14 9.75 3.28
CA SER A 27 0.13 10.46 3.34
C SER A 27 1.25 9.44 3.65
N PRO A 28 2.25 9.24 2.78
CA PRO A 28 3.34 8.31 3.05
C PRO A 28 4.10 8.74 4.31
N SER A 29 3.96 7.98 5.40
CA SER A 29 4.73 8.19 6.63
C SER A 29 6.03 7.38 6.57
N MET A 30 6.94 7.73 5.65
CA MET A 30 8.30 7.18 5.68
C MET A 30 9.37 8.26 5.50
N SER A 31 10.16 8.42 6.57
CA SER A 31 11.49 9.04 6.69
C SER A 31 11.64 10.56 6.46
N LEU A 32 12.41 11.20 7.34
CA LEU A 32 12.51 12.66 7.53
C LEU A 32 13.43 13.40 6.54
N SER A 33 14.03 12.71 5.55
CA SER A 33 15.14 13.28 4.78
C SER A 33 14.80 13.71 3.33
N GLY A 34 13.53 13.67 2.90
CA GLY A 34 13.14 13.98 1.49
C GLY A 34 11.83 14.76 1.32
N ARG A 35 11.31 15.37 2.39
CA ARG A 35 9.91 15.87 2.46
C ARG A 35 9.57 16.95 1.43
N ARG A 36 10.51 17.81 1.06
CA ARG A 36 10.26 18.89 0.08
C ARG A 36 10.06 18.33 -1.33
N GLU A 37 10.84 17.32 -1.67
CA GLU A 37 10.84 16.67 -2.99
C GLU A 37 9.60 15.79 -3.16
N VAL A 38 9.18 15.08 -2.12
CA VAL A 38 7.92 14.31 -2.10
C VAL A 38 6.69 15.22 -2.20
N VAL A 39 6.69 16.39 -1.54
CA VAL A 39 5.57 17.34 -1.64
C VAL A 39 5.51 17.98 -3.02
N GLN A 40 6.64 18.32 -3.62
CA GLN A 40 6.69 18.87 -4.98
C GLN A 40 6.32 17.82 -6.04
N ALA A 41 6.82 16.60 -5.91
CA ALA A 41 6.48 15.49 -6.79
C ALA A 41 5.00 15.07 -6.63
N GLY A 42 4.47 15.07 -5.40
CA GLY A 42 3.06 14.79 -5.12
C GLY A 42 2.12 15.86 -5.68
N ALA A 43 2.49 17.14 -5.56
CA ALA A 43 1.72 18.24 -6.14
C ALA A 43 1.74 18.22 -7.68
N ALA A 44 2.89 17.90 -8.28
CA ALA A 44 3.00 17.72 -9.72
C ALA A 44 2.22 16.49 -10.20
N ALA A 45 2.30 15.37 -9.48
CA ALA A 45 1.57 14.15 -9.78
C ALA A 45 0.05 14.39 -9.68
N ALA A 46 -0.42 15.14 -8.69
CA ALA A 46 -1.84 15.49 -8.53
C ALA A 46 -2.39 16.40 -9.65
N ALA A 47 -1.53 17.11 -10.39
CA ALA A 47 -1.96 17.89 -11.56
C ALA A 47 -2.11 17.02 -12.82
N VAL A 48 -1.38 15.90 -12.89
CA VAL A 48 -1.41 14.95 -14.02
C VAL A 48 -2.15 13.64 -13.68
N THR A 49 -2.67 13.47 -12.46
CA THR A 49 -3.50 12.33 -12.06
C THR A 49 -4.70 12.06 -12.98
N PRO A 50 -5.36 13.05 -13.64
CA PRO A 50 -6.41 12.73 -14.60
C PRO A 50 -5.89 12.04 -15.87
N PHE A 51 -4.59 12.19 -16.17
CA PHE A 51 -3.93 11.61 -17.35
C PHE A 51 -3.13 10.35 -17.01
N LEU A 52 -2.64 10.25 -15.77
CA LEU A 52 -2.05 9.05 -15.21
C LEU A 52 -3.16 8.13 -14.72
N SER A 53 -3.84 7.49 -15.68
CA SER A 53 -4.69 6.33 -15.38
C SER A 53 -3.84 5.35 -14.57
N SER A 54 -4.18 5.11 -13.30
CA SER A 54 -3.52 4.07 -12.52
C SER A 54 -3.67 2.78 -13.30
N LEU A 55 -2.59 2.23 -13.84
CA LEU A 55 -2.61 0.90 -14.44
C LEU A 55 -3.06 -0.05 -13.33
N PRO A 56 -4.29 -0.59 -13.38
CA PRO A 56 -4.68 -1.57 -12.39
C PRO A 56 -3.71 -2.74 -12.56
N ALA A 57 -3.17 -3.27 -11.47
CA ALA A 57 -2.42 -4.51 -11.50
C ALA A 57 -3.26 -5.52 -12.29
N GLY A 58 -2.73 -6.08 -13.39
CA GLY A 58 -3.47 -6.89 -14.36
C GLY A 58 -4.04 -8.21 -13.83
N ALA A 59 -3.98 -8.42 -12.51
CA ALA A 59 -4.56 -9.57 -11.83
C ALA A 59 -6.10 -9.46 -11.85
N LYS A 60 -6.74 -10.35 -12.61
CA LYS A 60 -8.20 -10.53 -12.56
C LYS A 60 -8.56 -11.32 -11.29
N MET A 61 -9.62 -10.91 -10.61
CA MET A 61 -10.16 -11.65 -9.47
C MET A 61 -10.85 -12.93 -9.98
N ASP A 62 -10.28 -14.08 -9.63
CA ASP A 62 -10.68 -15.41 -10.12
C ASP A 62 -11.77 -16.08 -9.26
N LYS A 63 -12.21 -15.43 -8.18
CA LYS A 63 -13.16 -15.93 -7.17
C LYS A 63 -12.74 -17.23 -6.50
N SER A 64 -11.48 -17.66 -6.65
CA SER A 64 -11.00 -18.92 -6.08
C SER A 64 -10.76 -18.84 -4.57
N ALA A 65 -10.90 -17.64 -3.99
CA ALA A 65 -10.53 -17.29 -2.62
C ALA A 65 -9.05 -17.58 -2.30
N ARG A 66 -8.21 -17.82 -3.32
CA ARG A 66 -6.76 -17.96 -3.16
C ARG A 66 -6.16 -16.57 -3.01
N ALA A 67 -5.26 -16.46 -2.05
CA ALA A 67 -4.43 -15.30 -1.83
C ALA A 67 -2.99 -15.80 -1.60
N PRO A 68 -1.96 -15.02 -1.98
CA PRO A 68 -0.59 -15.39 -1.69
C PRO A 68 -0.36 -15.40 -0.17
N GLU A 69 0.04 -16.55 0.36
CA GLU A 69 0.44 -16.68 1.76
C GLU A 69 1.94 -16.41 1.87
N ILE A 70 2.31 -15.28 2.46
CA ILE A 70 3.71 -14.86 2.61
C ILE A 70 4.19 -15.20 4.02
N THR A 71 5.30 -15.94 4.12
CA THR A 71 6.01 -16.20 5.39
C THR A 71 7.45 -15.72 5.28
N ILE A 72 7.86 -14.86 6.20
CA ILE A 72 9.21 -14.32 6.28
C ILE A 72 9.97 -15.07 7.37
N PHE A 73 10.98 -15.83 6.98
CA PHE A 73 11.89 -16.53 7.87
C PHE A 73 13.17 -15.72 8.02
N ASP A 74 13.26 -14.90 9.06
CA ASP A 74 14.55 -14.36 9.52
C ASP A 74 15.06 -15.29 10.62
N HIS A 75 15.78 -16.34 10.22
CA HIS A 75 16.25 -17.39 11.12
C HIS A 75 17.75 -17.27 11.42
N ARG A 76 18.29 -16.04 11.43
CA ARG A 76 19.69 -15.80 11.78
C ARG A 76 20.01 -16.33 13.19
N GLY A 77 21.03 -17.18 13.29
CA GLY A 77 21.44 -17.84 14.53
C GLY A 77 20.56 -19.03 14.95
N CYS A 78 19.58 -19.43 14.14
CA CYS A 78 18.76 -20.61 14.42
C CYS A 78 19.61 -21.88 14.28
N SER A 79 19.55 -22.78 15.27
CA SER A 79 20.27 -24.06 15.24
C SER A 79 19.74 -25.03 14.19
N ARG A 80 18.56 -24.76 13.62
CA ARG A 80 17.95 -25.56 12.57
C ARG A 80 18.52 -25.15 11.21
N ALA A 81 19.26 -26.05 10.57
CA ALA A 81 19.87 -25.81 9.26
C ALA A 81 18.83 -25.51 8.14
N PRO A 82 19.03 -24.47 7.31
CA PRO A 82 18.20 -24.19 6.13
C PRO A 82 18.25 -25.35 5.12
N LYS A 83 17.10 -25.76 4.57
CA LYS A 83 17.04 -26.87 3.59
C LYS A 83 16.04 -26.69 2.45
N GLU A 84 15.12 -25.73 2.56
CA GLU A 84 14.01 -25.54 1.63
C GLU A 84 14.44 -24.78 0.36
N TYR A 85 15.29 -23.76 0.51
CA TYR A 85 15.82 -23.02 -0.62
C TYR A 85 16.96 -23.81 -1.28
N ALA A 86 16.75 -24.21 -2.53
CA ALA A 86 17.70 -25.03 -3.30
C ALA A 86 18.52 -24.21 -4.32
N GLY A 87 18.43 -22.87 -4.27
CA GLY A 87 19.15 -21.98 -5.17
C GLY A 87 20.60 -21.70 -4.73
N ALA A 88 21.23 -20.74 -5.40
CA ALA A 88 22.59 -20.35 -5.09
C ALA A 88 22.68 -19.65 -3.73
N LYS A 89 23.72 -19.97 -2.96
CA LYS A 89 24.01 -19.29 -1.70
C LYS A 89 24.55 -17.89 -1.94
N ALA A 90 24.20 -16.96 -1.06
CA ALA A 90 24.75 -15.61 -1.03
C ALA A 90 26.12 -15.57 -0.32
N GLY A 91 26.39 -16.50 0.60
CA GLY A 91 27.60 -16.50 1.41
C GLY A 91 27.59 -15.44 2.52
N THR A 92 26.42 -14.90 2.82
CA THR A 92 26.16 -13.85 3.83
C THR A 92 25.08 -14.32 4.80
N SER A 93 24.62 -13.43 5.70
CA SER A 93 23.46 -13.70 6.56
C SER A 93 22.18 -14.05 5.80
N ASP A 94 22.09 -13.78 4.50
CA ASP A 94 20.94 -14.13 3.68
C ASP A 94 20.77 -15.64 3.52
N ASP A 95 21.84 -16.44 3.71
CA ASP A 95 21.75 -17.91 3.69
C ASP A 95 20.91 -18.47 4.84
N GLU A 96 20.67 -17.68 5.88
CA GLU A 96 19.84 -18.00 7.05
C GLU A 96 18.46 -17.33 7.00
N MET A 97 18.16 -16.61 5.92
CA MET A 97 16.89 -15.91 5.72
C MET A 97 16.16 -16.44 4.49
N CYS A 98 14.83 -16.49 4.53
CA CYS A 98 14.03 -16.96 3.40
C CYS A 98 12.64 -16.31 3.38
N VAL A 99 12.13 -16.07 2.18
CA VAL A 99 10.74 -15.66 1.96
C VAL A 99 10.01 -16.80 1.25
N LYS A 100 9.03 -17.38 1.92
CA LYS A 100 8.13 -18.36 1.31
C LYS A 100 6.86 -17.65 0.85
N VAL A 101 6.42 -17.95 -0.36
CA VAL A 101 5.12 -17.54 -0.91
C VAL A 101 4.41 -18.81 -1.37
N ALA A 102 3.18 -19.04 -0.90
CA ALA A 102 2.34 -20.17 -1.26
C ALA A 102 0.99 -19.74 -1.84
#